data_AF-A0A7S8EQ47-F1
#
_entry.id   AF-A0A7S8EQ47-F1
#
_cell.length_a   1.000
_cell.length_b   1.000
_cell.length_c   1.000
_cell.angle_alpha   90.00
_cell.angle_beta   90.00
_cell.angle_gamma   90.00
#
_symmetry.space_group_name_H-M   'P 1'
#
loop_
_entity.id
_entity.type
_entity.pdbx_description
1 polymer ?
#
loop_
_entity_poly.entity_id
_entity_poly.type
_entity_poly.pdbx_seq_one_letter_code
_entity_poly.pdbx_strand_id
1 'polypeptide(L)'
;MLSTITSFQLITKDIAKSLDRIEQQPTVDRDTKYYLDNITKVKSIDDFVKNDRLFKYAMKAYGLESMDYAKAFMVKALKEGVTDPNSFANKLTDKRYADFVTAFNFAANGADATIYSKAQQLVTKNYAIQAQIAGVDPNSDYVKGETTYYLANIPKVKSIDDLMGNSRLYTYALAAFGLDSATEDKDQIKAVLQGGVSDPKSVANTLKNPAYAALASAFNFQAYGTNATTYNAAQQPTVDKYMRQSLEEDAGKSNEGVRLALYFQRKAPTITNWYDVLADTALASVARTALGLPDSFATADVDKQAQLFGQKLNIADFSDPQKLGKFLTRFTSMWEINNPTSTAVTSVSVLFAQPITVGISTDLMMSMQKLRF
;
A
#
# COMPACT_ATOMS: atom_id res chain seq x y z
N MET A 1 23.77 -1.05 -22.00
CA MET A 1 22.74 -0.99 -20.94
C MET A 1 21.41 -0.60 -21.59
N LEU A 2 20.29 -1.07 -21.06
CA LEU A 2 18.97 -0.62 -21.54
C LEU A 2 18.75 0.83 -21.09
N SER A 3 18.04 1.62 -21.90
CA SER A 3 17.66 2.98 -21.50
C SER A 3 16.74 2.97 -20.28
N THR A 4 16.69 4.11 -19.59
CA THR A 4 15.84 4.32 -18.40
C THR A 4 14.37 4.00 -18.68
N ILE A 5 13.83 4.55 -19.78
CA ILE A 5 12.43 4.30 -20.19
C ILE A 5 12.17 2.82 -20.47
N THR A 6 13.06 2.14 -21.20
CA THR A 6 12.89 0.73 -21.57
C THR A 6 12.91 -0.15 -20.32
N SER A 7 13.87 0.09 -19.42
CA SER A 7 14.00 -0.65 -18.16
C SER A 7 12.77 -0.47 -17.27
N PHE A 8 12.29 0.77 -17.13
CA PHE A 8 11.06 1.08 -16.39
C PHE A 8 9.82 0.41 -16.99
N GLN A 9 9.65 0.46 -18.31
CA GLN A 9 8.52 -0.17 -18.99
C GLN A 9 8.53 -1.70 -18.86
N LEU A 10 9.71 -2.34 -18.96
CA LEU A 10 9.83 -3.79 -18.76
C LEU A 10 9.40 -4.23 -17.36
N ILE A 11 9.77 -3.45 -16.33
CA ILE A 11 9.38 -3.75 -14.94
C ILE A 11 7.88 -3.51 -14.74
N THR A 12 7.35 -2.38 -15.21
CA THR A 12 5.97 -1.97 -14.94
C THR A 12 4.93 -2.68 -15.78
N LYS A 13 5.29 -3.18 -16.97
CA LYS A 13 4.41 -3.99 -17.82
C LYS A 13 4.01 -5.31 -17.14
N ASP A 14 4.90 -5.88 -16.36
CA ASP A 14 4.66 -7.11 -15.60
C ASP A 14 5.32 -7.01 -14.22
N ILE A 15 4.68 -6.21 -13.37
CA ILE A 15 5.17 -5.96 -12.01
C ILE A 15 5.14 -7.24 -11.17
N ALA A 16 4.16 -8.12 -11.39
CA ALA A 16 4.03 -9.38 -10.68
C ALA A 16 5.26 -10.26 -10.94
N LYS A 17 5.60 -10.52 -12.21
CA LYS A 17 6.80 -11.27 -12.57
C LYS A 17 8.10 -10.60 -12.10
N SER A 18 8.12 -9.28 -12.02
CA SER A 18 9.28 -8.56 -11.49
C SER A 18 9.43 -8.75 -9.98
N LEU A 19 8.32 -8.74 -9.23
CA LEU A 19 8.31 -9.04 -7.80
C LEU A 19 8.66 -10.51 -7.54
N ASP A 20 8.14 -11.45 -8.33
CA ASP A 20 8.46 -12.89 -8.21
C ASP A 20 9.98 -13.13 -8.35
N ARG A 21 10.64 -12.43 -9.28
CA ARG A 21 12.10 -12.52 -9.44
C ARG A 21 12.86 -11.96 -8.24
N ILE A 22 12.35 -10.91 -7.61
CA ILE A 22 12.93 -10.34 -6.39
C ILE A 22 12.73 -11.31 -5.22
N GLU A 23 11.54 -11.87 -5.09
CA GLU A 23 11.21 -12.85 -4.05
C GLU A 23 12.13 -14.08 -4.13
N GLN A 24 12.42 -14.57 -5.33
CA GLN A 24 13.32 -15.71 -5.56
C GLN A 24 14.80 -15.43 -5.23
N GLN A 25 15.18 -14.18 -4.91
CA GLN A 25 16.55 -13.91 -4.47
C GLN A 25 16.80 -14.55 -3.10
N PRO A 26 17.89 -15.30 -2.89
CA PRO A 26 18.07 -16.10 -1.67
C PRO A 26 17.99 -15.32 -0.35
N THR A 27 18.47 -14.07 -0.32
CA THR A 27 18.39 -13.23 0.87
C THR A 27 16.97 -12.73 1.13
N VAL A 28 16.26 -12.34 0.07
CA VAL A 28 14.89 -11.85 0.13
C VAL A 28 13.96 -12.97 0.60
N ASP A 29 14.00 -14.13 -0.04
CA ASP A 29 13.22 -15.31 0.33
C ASP A 29 13.42 -15.68 1.80
N ARG A 30 14.69 -15.84 2.20
CA ARG A 30 15.06 -16.25 3.56
C ARG A 30 14.57 -15.24 4.61
N ASP A 31 14.69 -13.94 4.36
CA ASP A 31 14.29 -12.89 5.30
C ASP A 31 12.77 -12.74 5.35
N THR A 32 12.08 -12.89 4.21
CA THR A 32 10.62 -12.89 4.11
C THR A 32 10.01 -14.07 4.84
N LYS A 33 10.54 -15.27 4.61
CA LYS A 33 10.13 -16.47 5.32
C LYS A 33 10.29 -16.32 6.82
N TYR A 34 11.45 -15.84 7.28
CA TYR A 34 11.66 -15.61 8.70
C TYR A 34 10.69 -14.58 9.27
N TYR A 35 10.39 -13.52 8.51
CA TYR A 35 9.43 -12.49 8.92
C TYR A 35 8.04 -13.10 9.14
N LEU A 36 7.50 -13.78 8.13
CA LEU A 36 6.17 -14.41 8.19
C LEU A 36 6.07 -15.47 9.30
N ASP A 37 7.11 -16.30 9.45
CA ASP A 37 7.14 -17.38 10.45
C ASP A 37 7.18 -16.86 11.90
N ASN A 38 7.53 -15.59 12.13
CA ASN A 38 7.80 -15.08 13.48
C ASN A 38 7.03 -13.80 13.86
N ILE A 39 6.57 -12.98 12.92
CA ILE A 39 5.94 -11.69 13.24
C ILE A 39 4.68 -11.85 14.10
N THR A 40 3.88 -12.88 13.85
CA THR A 40 2.63 -13.16 14.59
C THR A 40 2.86 -13.59 16.04
N LYS A 41 4.09 -13.99 16.38
CA LYS A 41 4.51 -14.38 17.74
C LYS A 41 4.89 -13.19 18.60
N VAL A 42 5.15 -12.02 17.99
CA VAL A 42 5.57 -10.81 18.70
C VAL A 42 4.38 -10.21 19.44
N LYS A 43 4.52 -10.03 20.76
CA LYS A 43 3.45 -9.56 21.67
C LYS A 43 3.76 -8.22 22.34
N SER A 44 4.95 -7.66 22.11
CA SER A 44 5.32 -6.36 22.70
C SER A 44 6.28 -5.59 21.80
N ILE A 45 6.38 -4.29 22.05
CA ILE A 45 7.35 -3.39 21.40
C ILE A 45 8.77 -3.88 21.65
N ASP A 46 9.06 -4.33 22.87
CA ASP A 46 10.37 -4.82 23.25
C ASP A 46 10.73 -6.11 22.48
N ASP A 47 9.81 -7.06 22.36
CA ASP A 47 10.02 -8.29 21.57
C ASP A 47 10.28 -7.97 20.10
N PHE A 48 9.55 -6.97 19.57
CA PHE A 48 9.68 -6.54 18.19
C PHE A 48 11.04 -5.92 17.91
N VAL A 49 11.43 -4.92 18.71
CA VAL A 49 12.63 -4.11 18.48
C VAL A 49 13.91 -4.85 18.87
N LYS A 50 13.86 -5.79 19.83
CA LYS A 50 14.99 -6.67 20.18
C LYS A 50 15.26 -7.74 19.13
N ASN A 51 14.26 -8.13 18.33
CA ASN A 51 14.46 -9.04 17.21
C ASN A 51 14.95 -8.26 15.98
N ASP A 52 16.26 -8.05 15.89
CA ASP A 52 16.90 -7.24 14.84
C ASP A 52 16.45 -7.62 13.43
N ARG A 53 16.26 -8.91 13.18
CA ARG A 53 15.87 -9.40 11.87
C ARG A 53 14.44 -8.99 11.50
N LEU A 54 13.49 -9.10 12.43
CA LEU A 54 12.12 -8.61 12.21
C LEU A 54 12.07 -7.09 12.10
N PHE A 55 12.76 -6.41 13.00
CA PHE A 55 12.76 -4.95 13.06
C PHE A 55 13.37 -4.34 11.80
N LYS A 56 14.56 -4.80 11.35
CA LYS A 56 15.20 -4.31 10.12
C LYS A 56 14.38 -4.62 8.88
N TYR A 57 13.77 -5.80 8.80
CA TYR A 57 12.87 -6.16 7.71
C TYR A 57 11.70 -5.17 7.61
N ALA A 58 11.03 -4.91 8.73
CA ALA A 58 9.96 -3.92 8.79
C ALA A 58 10.46 -2.50 8.47
N MET A 59 11.58 -2.06 9.04
CA MET A 59 12.14 -0.72 8.76
C MET A 59 12.40 -0.56 7.27
N LYS A 60 12.99 -1.57 6.62
CA LYS A 60 13.20 -1.58 5.17
C LYS A 60 11.88 -1.52 4.39
N ALA A 61 10.88 -2.32 4.76
CA ALA A 61 9.57 -2.28 4.11
C ALA A 61 8.95 -0.87 4.09
N TYR A 62 9.15 -0.09 5.15
CA TYR A 62 8.66 1.28 5.26
C TYR A 62 9.64 2.34 4.74
N GLY A 63 10.75 1.93 4.12
CA GLY A 63 11.77 2.82 3.56
C GLY A 63 12.64 3.52 4.62
N LEU A 64 12.66 3.02 5.85
CA LEU A 64 13.38 3.56 6.99
C LEU A 64 14.70 2.80 7.26
N GLU A 65 15.24 2.07 6.29
CA GLU A 65 16.45 1.24 6.43
C GLU A 65 17.65 2.04 6.96
N SER A 66 17.82 3.29 6.51
CA SER A 66 18.91 4.16 6.99
C SER A 66 18.78 4.60 8.45
N MET A 67 17.64 4.34 9.09
CA MET A 67 17.34 4.71 10.48
C MET A 67 17.10 3.46 11.36
N ASP A 68 17.46 2.27 10.88
CA ASP A 68 17.27 1.01 11.60
C ASP A 68 18.12 0.90 12.90
N TYR A 69 19.14 1.76 13.05
CA TYR A 69 19.92 1.90 14.28
C TYR A 69 19.17 2.68 15.38
N ALA A 70 18.19 3.51 15.02
CA ALA A 70 17.51 4.44 15.92
C ALA A 70 16.39 3.76 16.74
N LYS A 71 16.70 2.62 17.38
CA LYS A 71 15.72 1.79 18.09
C LYS A 71 14.95 2.55 19.17
N ALA A 72 15.63 3.38 19.97
CA ALA A 72 14.98 4.15 21.04
C ALA A 72 13.95 5.17 20.49
N PHE A 73 14.27 5.78 19.34
CA PHE A 73 13.35 6.67 18.62
C PHE A 73 12.10 5.93 18.18
N MET A 74 12.25 4.74 17.60
CA MET A 74 11.14 3.89 17.18
C MET A 74 10.32 3.35 18.36
N VAL A 75 10.96 3.00 19.47
CA VAL A 75 10.26 2.60 20.71
C VAL A 75 9.37 3.73 21.21
N LYS A 76 9.84 4.99 21.19
CA LYS A 76 9.01 6.14 21.56
C LYS A 76 7.81 6.29 20.62
N ALA A 77 8.05 6.24 19.31
CA ALA A 77 6.99 6.33 18.30
C ALA A 77 5.92 5.24 18.49
N LEU A 78 6.33 3.99 18.69
CA LEU A 78 5.44 2.85 18.89
C LEU A 78 4.67 2.90 20.21
N LYS A 79 5.27 3.45 21.28
CA LYS A 79 4.62 3.62 22.59
C LYS A 79 3.52 4.67 22.57
N GLU A 80 3.76 5.79 21.90
CA GLU A 80 2.75 6.86 21.77
C GLU A 80 1.67 6.51 20.74
N GLY A 81 1.99 5.68 19.74
CA GLY A 81 1.04 5.27 18.71
C GLY A 81 0.75 6.39 17.71
N VAL A 82 -0.42 6.29 17.06
CA VAL A 82 -0.90 7.26 16.06
C VAL A 82 -2.33 7.76 16.33
N THR A 83 -2.96 7.30 17.42
CA THR A 83 -4.35 7.66 17.75
C THR A 83 -4.47 9.13 18.15
N ASP A 84 -3.52 9.63 18.95
CA ASP A 84 -3.45 11.06 19.29
C ASP A 84 -2.87 11.85 18.10
N PRO A 85 -3.58 12.87 17.56
CA PRO A 85 -3.04 13.75 16.53
C PRO A 85 -1.71 14.41 16.92
N ASN A 86 -1.45 14.57 18.22
CA ASN A 86 -0.25 15.15 18.79
C ASN A 86 0.82 14.13 19.22
N SER A 87 0.62 12.84 18.92
CA SER A 87 1.62 11.79 19.16
C SER A 87 2.92 12.08 18.41
N PHE A 88 4.02 11.54 18.94
CA PHE A 88 5.35 11.70 18.38
C PHE A 88 5.41 11.40 16.89
N ALA A 89 4.86 10.25 16.46
CA ALA A 89 4.88 9.84 15.05
C ALA A 89 4.09 10.79 14.14
N ASN A 90 2.92 11.27 14.59
CA ASN A 90 2.08 12.20 13.81
C ASN A 90 2.71 13.58 13.63
N LYS A 91 3.49 14.04 14.62
CA LYS A 91 4.21 15.31 14.60
C LYS A 91 5.44 15.31 13.70
N LEU A 92 5.97 14.15 13.32
CA LEU A 92 7.11 14.09 12.41
C LEU A 92 6.73 14.58 11.01
N THR A 93 7.67 15.28 10.38
CA THR A 93 7.56 15.68 8.97
C THR A 93 7.53 14.46 8.07
N ASP A 94 8.41 13.49 8.33
CA ASP A 94 8.46 12.23 7.58
C ASP A 94 7.32 11.29 8.03
N LYS A 95 6.31 11.16 7.18
CA LYS A 95 5.12 10.36 7.46
C LYS A 95 5.34 8.85 7.44
N ARG A 96 6.50 8.38 6.96
CA ARG A 96 6.85 6.95 6.98
C ARG A 96 6.89 6.38 8.40
N TYR A 97 7.24 7.20 9.39
CA TYR A 97 7.19 6.80 10.80
C TYR A 97 5.75 6.57 11.29
N ALA A 98 4.81 7.43 10.92
CA ALA A 98 3.40 7.24 11.25
C ALA A 98 2.83 6.01 10.52
N ASP A 99 3.20 5.78 9.26
CA ASP A 99 2.81 4.58 8.51
C ASP A 99 3.32 3.30 9.19
N PHE A 100 4.59 3.31 9.64
CA PHE A 100 5.18 2.20 10.37
C PHE A 100 4.44 1.94 11.68
N VAL A 101 4.24 2.97 12.51
CA VAL A 101 3.55 2.83 13.80
C VAL A 101 2.09 2.39 13.60
N THR A 102 1.43 2.84 12.53
CA THR A 102 0.07 2.40 12.18
C THR A 102 0.02 0.90 11.91
N ALA A 103 1.04 0.36 11.26
CA ALA A 103 1.11 -1.07 10.96
C ALA A 103 1.41 -1.92 12.18
N PHE A 104 2.31 -1.45 13.04
CA PHE A 104 2.73 -2.11 14.28
C PHE A 104 2.14 -1.40 15.50
N ASN A 105 0.82 -1.19 15.52
CA ASN A 105 0.16 -0.32 16.51
C ASN A 105 -0.02 -1.02 17.87
N PHE A 106 1.09 -1.26 18.58
CA PHE A 106 1.11 -1.82 19.94
C PHE A 106 0.43 -0.90 20.96
N ALA A 107 0.44 0.42 20.76
CA ALA A 107 -0.24 1.36 21.64
C ALA A 107 -1.77 1.14 21.65
N ALA A 108 -2.38 0.90 20.50
CA ALA A 108 -3.82 0.67 20.40
C ALA A 108 -4.22 -0.80 20.63
N ASN A 109 -3.40 -1.75 20.16
CA ASN A 109 -3.78 -3.16 20.06
C ASN A 109 -3.01 -4.07 21.04
N GLY A 110 -2.05 -3.54 21.78
CA GLY A 110 -1.25 -4.32 22.74
C GLY A 110 -0.60 -5.55 22.10
N ALA A 111 -0.78 -6.70 22.76
CA ALA A 111 -0.24 -7.98 22.33
C ALA A 111 -0.80 -8.51 21.01
N ASP A 112 -1.92 -7.95 20.54
CA ASP A 112 -2.54 -8.35 19.29
C ASP A 112 -2.04 -7.54 18.09
N ALA A 113 -1.18 -6.53 18.26
CA ALA A 113 -0.81 -5.63 17.16
C ALA A 113 -0.39 -6.34 15.85
N THR A 114 0.29 -7.47 15.95
CA THR A 114 0.78 -8.25 14.80
C THR A 114 -0.22 -9.27 14.25
N ILE A 115 -1.36 -9.47 14.91
CA ILE A 115 -2.44 -10.39 14.51
C ILE A 115 -3.83 -9.73 14.47
N TYR A 116 -3.92 -8.46 14.84
CA TYR A 116 -5.14 -7.70 14.94
C TYR A 116 -5.75 -7.48 13.55
N SER A 117 -7.00 -7.91 13.42
CA SER A 117 -7.87 -7.63 12.29
C SER A 117 -9.15 -6.99 12.83
N LYS A 118 -9.59 -5.89 12.21
CA LYS A 118 -10.86 -5.25 12.62
C LYS A 118 -12.02 -6.23 12.51
N ALA A 119 -12.11 -6.97 11.41
CA ALA A 119 -13.16 -7.96 11.19
C ALA A 119 -13.19 -9.08 12.25
N GLN A 120 -12.12 -9.28 13.02
CA GLN A 120 -12.05 -10.27 14.09
C GLN A 120 -12.12 -9.58 15.45
N GLN A 121 -11.01 -9.01 15.94
CA GLN A 121 -10.89 -8.51 17.31
C GLN A 121 -11.81 -7.31 17.60
N LEU A 122 -11.95 -6.35 16.67
CA LEU A 122 -12.84 -5.21 16.88
C LEU A 122 -14.29 -5.67 16.91
N VAL A 123 -14.69 -6.51 15.96
CA VAL A 123 -16.07 -7.01 15.86
C VAL A 123 -16.44 -7.82 17.09
N THR A 124 -15.61 -8.77 17.54
CA THR A 124 -15.91 -9.56 18.74
C THR A 124 -15.93 -8.71 20.01
N LYS A 125 -15.03 -7.73 20.13
CA LYS A 125 -15.03 -6.78 21.25
C LYS A 125 -16.32 -5.97 21.26
N ASN A 126 -16.74 -5.44 20.11
CA ASN A 126 -17.94 -4.63 20.03
C ASN A 126 -19.20 -5.48 20.23
N TYR A 127 -19.23 -6.73 19.74
CA TYR A 127 -20.34 -7.65 19.99
C TYR A 127 -20.56 -7.89 21.49
N ALA A 128 -19.47 -8.13 22.25
CA ALA A 128 -19.56 -8.27 23.71
C ALA A 128 -20.11 -7.01 24.39
N ILE A 129 -19.72 -5.82 23.92
CA ILE A 129 -20.24 -4.54 24.43
C ILE A 129 -21.74 -4.40 24.10
N GLN A 130 -22.15 -4.72 22.87
CA GLN A 130 -23.55 -4.62 22.44
C GLN A 130 -24.44 -5.63 23.17
N ALA A 131 -23.94 -6.83 23.45
CA ALA A 131 -24.63 -7.80 24.31
C ALA A 131 -24.88 -7.22 25.70
N GLN A 132 -23.88 -6.59 26.31
CA GLN A 132 -24.02 -5.92 27.61
C GLN A 132 -25.05 -4.79 27.57
N ILE A 133 -25.04 -3.97 26.53
CA ILE A 133 -26.01 -2.88 26.34
C ILE A 133 -27.44 -3.43 26.22
N ALA A 134 -27.60 -4.57 25.54
CA ALA A 134 -28.88 -5.27 25.41
C ALA A 134 -29.31 -6.05 26.67
N GLY A 135 -28.55 -5.97 27.78
CA GLY A 135 -28.86 -6.66 29.03
C GLY A 135 -28.50 -8.15 29.03
N VAL A 136 -27.71 -8.61 28.05
CA VAL A 136 -27.20 -9.99 27.98
C VAL A 136 -25.80 -10.05 28.60
N ASP A 137 -25.55 -11.03 29.47
CA ASP A 137 -24.21 -11.24 30.03
C ASP A 137 -23.20 -11.58 28.91
N PRO A 138 -22.14 -10.76 28.72
CA PRO A 138 -21.09 -11.05 27.72
C PRO A 138 -20.35 -12.37 27.96
N ASN A 139 -20.41 -12.90 29.18
CA ASN A 139 -19.78 -14.19 29.54
C ASN A 139 -20.74 -15.38 29.46
N SER A 140 -21.99 -15.17 29.03
CA SER A 140 -22.95 -16.25 28.83
C SER A 140 -22.48 -17.24 27.76
N ASP A 141 -22.92 -18.50 27.89
CA ASP A 141 -22.61 -19.55 26.92
C ASP A 141 -23.13 -19.21 25.51
N TYR A 142 -24.22 -18.45 25.43
CA TYR A 142 -24.75 -17.93 24.17
C TYR A 142 -23.74 -17.01 23.47
N VAL A 143 -23.29 -15.93 24.14
CA VAL A 143 -22.34 -14.96 23.56
C VAL A 143 -21.02 -15.63 23.20
N LYS A 144 -20.53 -16.54 24.06
CA LYS A 144 -19.32 -17.33 23.80
C LYS A 144 -19.49 -18.25 22.59
N GLY A 145 -20.63 -18.91 22.46
CA GLY A 145 -20.95 -19.80 21.34
C GLY A 145 -20.98 -19.06 20.01
N GLU A 146 -21.67 -17.92 19.97
CA GLU A 146 -21.72 -17.06 18.78
C GLU A 146 -20.33 -16.52 18.40
N THR A 147 -19.56 -16.05 19.39
CA THR A 147 -18.20 -15.54 19.18
C THR A 147 -17.27 -16.64 18.67
N THR A 148 -17.39 -17.87 19.19
CA THR A 148 -16.60 -19.02 18.75
C THR A 148 -16.91 -19.39 17.31
N TYR A 149 -18.20 -19.46 16.94
CA TYR A 149 -18.61 -19.71 15.57
C TYR A 149 -18.11 -18.61 14.63
N TYR A 150 -18.24 -17.35 15.03
CA TYR A 150 -17.81 -16.20 14.25
C TYR A 150 -16.31 -16.27 13.95
N LEU A 151 -15.46 -16.41 14.98
CA LEU A 151 -14.00 -16.49 14.82
C LEU A 151 -13.55 -17.69 13.97
N ALA A 152 -14.25 -18.83 14.05
CA ALA A 152 -13.93 -20.01 13.27
C ALA A 152 -14.27 -19.88 11.76
N ASN A 153 -15.15 -18.96 11.39
CA ASN A 153 -15.68 -18.88 10.03
C ASN A 153 -15.40 -17.56 9.33
N ILE A 154 -15.25 -16.44 10.06
CA ILE A 154 -14.98 -15.14 9.41
C ILE A 154 -13.69 -15.11 8.59
N PRO A 155 -12.57 -15.79 8.94
CA PRO A 155 -11.35 -15.77 8.12
C PRO A 155 -11.53 -16.43 6.73
N LYS A 156 -12.57 -17.26 6.58
CA LYS A 156 -12.90 -17.98 5.35
C LYS A 156 -13.69 -17.13 4.37
N VAL A 157 -14.33 -16.05 4.83
CA VAL A 157 -15.12 -15.11 4.01
C VAL A 157 -14.17 -14.30 3.13
N LYS A 158 -14.35 -14.37 1.80
CA LYS A 158 -13.50 -13.70 0.81
C LYS A 158 -14.24 -12.62 0.03
N SER A 159 -15.55 -12.48 0.21
CA SER A 159 -16.35 -11.47 -0.46
C SER A 159 -17.50 -10.94 0.40
N ILE A 160 -18.10 -9.85 -0.05
CA ILE A 160 -19.32 -9.29 0.55
C ILE A 160 -20.46 -10.31 0.46
N ASP A 161 -20.58 -11.00 -0.68
CA ASP A 161 -21.62 -12.00 -0.87
C ASP A 161 -21.42 -13.23 0.05
N ASP A 162 -20.18 -13.64 0.34
CA ASP A 162 -19.89 -14.70 1.32
C ASP A 162 -20.34 -14.29 2.73
N LEU A 163 -20.08 -13.03 3.12
CA LEU A 163 -20.46 -12.49 4.43
C LEU A 163 -21.97 -12.44 4.57
N MET A 164 -22.65 -11.84 3.59
CA MET A 164 -24.10 -11.65 3.60
C MET A 164 -24.88 -12.96 3.36
N GLY A 165 -24.28 -13.90 2.64
CA GLY A 165 -24.86 -15.23 2.39
C GLY A 165 -24.86 -16.12 3.64
N ASN A 166 -23.99 -15.85 4.62
CA ASN A 166 -23.99 -16.54 5.90
C ASN A 166 -24.77 -15.74 6.93
N SER A 167 -26.06 -16.09 7.12
CA SER A 167 -26.97 -15.36 8.02
C SER A 167 -26.41 -15.19 9.44
N ARG A 168 -25.74 -16.22 9.99
CA ARG A 168 -25.17 -16.16 11.33
C ARG A 168 -23.98 -15.18 11.42
N LEU A 169 -23.08 -15.17 10.42
CA LEU A 169 -21.99 -14.19 10.38
C LEU A 169 -22.51 -12.78 10.14
N TYR A 170 -23.47 -12.61 9.23
CA TYR A 170 -24.10 -11.33 8.94
C TYR A 170 -24.78 -10.73 10.18
N THR A 171 -25.62 -11.50 10.87
CA THR A 171 -26.29 -11.06 12.10
C THR A 171 -25.29 -10.70 13.19
N TYR A 172 -24.25 -11.53 13.40
CA TYR A 172 -23.20 -11.24 14.38
C TYR A 172 -22.45 -9.93 14.05
N ALA A 173 -22.08 -9.75 12.78
CA ALA A 173 -21.38 -8.57 12.30
C ALA A 173 -22.21 -7.29 12.50
N LEU A 174 -23.50 -7.30 12.13
CA LEU A 174 -24.39 -6.15 12.30
C LEU A 174 -24.62 -5.85 13.78
N ALA A 175 -24.90 -6.88 14.58
CA ALA A 175 -25.13 -6.74 16.03
C ALA A 175 -23.92 -6.11 16.72
N ALA A 176 -22.69 -6.44 16.29
CA ALA A 176 -21.48 -5.82 16.82
C ALA A 176 -21.42 -4.29 16.64
N PHE A 177 -22.11 -3.73 15.66
CA PHE A 177 -22.19 -2.28 15.45
C PHE A 177 -23.52 -1.68 15.92
N GLY A 178 -24.35 -2.46 16.63
CA GLY A 178 -25.66 -2.02 17.10
C GLY A 178 -26.71 -1.94 15.99
N LEU A 179 -26.49 -2.63 14.87
CA LEU A 179 -27.44 -2.75 13.76
C LEU A 179 -28.24 -4.04 13.90
N ASP A 180 -29.54 -4.01 13.64
CA ASP A 180 -30.40 -5.19 13.69
C ASP A 180 -30.62 -5.77 12.29
N SER A 181 -30.07 -6.97 12.07
CA SER A 181 -30.21 -7.69 10.79
C SER A 181 -31.65 -7.99 10.36
N ALA A 182 -32.62 -7.94 11.29
CA ALA A 182 -34.03 -8.13 10.97
C ALA A 182 -34.71 -6.86 10.40
N THR A 183 -34.17 -5.67 10.71
CA THR A 183 -34.74 -4.39 10.29
C THR A 183 -33.92 -3.68 9.22
N GLU A 184 -32.63 -3.98 9.13
CA GLU A 184 -31.74 -3.37 8.12
C GLU A 184 -32.08 -3.83 6.70
N ASP A 185 -32.07 -2.88 5.77
CA ASP A 185 -32.19 -3.15 4.34
C ASP A 185 -30.89 -3.80 3.82
N LYS A 186 -31.01 -5.01 3.26
CA LYS A 186 -29.85 -5.78 2.78
C LYS A 186 -29.14 -5.09 1.61
N ASP A 187 -29.87 -4.45 0.70
CA ASP A 187 -29.26 -3.78 -0.44
C ASP A 187 -28.50 -2.53 0.02
N GLN A 188 -29.01 -1.82 1.03
CA GLN A 188 -28.29 -0.72 1.67
C GLN A 188 -27.00 -1.22 2.33
N ILE A 189 -27.04 -2.31 3.10
CA ILE A 189 -25.83 -2.86 3.74
C ILE A 189 -24.81 -3.32 2.69
N LYS A 190 -25.28 -3.94 1.60
CA LYS A 190 -24.42 -4.31 0.47
C LYS A 190 -23.74 -3.08 -0.13
N ALA A 191 -24.48 -2.00 -0.37
CA ALA A 191 -23.94 -0.75 -0.90
C ALA A 191 -22.93 -0.08 0.07
N VAL A 192 -23.18 -0.14 1.38
CA VAL A 192 -22.25 0.31 2.43
C VAL A 192 -20.93 -0.46 2.37
N LEU A 193 -20.97 -1.79 2.30
CA LEU A 193 -19.78 -2.63 2.22
C LEU A 193 -19.03 -2.49 0.89
N GLN A 194 -19.75 -2.32 -0.23
CA GLN A 194 -19.17 -2.13 -1.56
C GLN A 194 -18.47 -0.78 -1.71
N GLY A 195 -19.08 0.29 -1.18
CA GLY A 195 -18.51 1.64 -1.23
C GLY A 195 -17.30 1.81 -0.30
N GLY A 196 -17.21 1.01 0.76
CA GLY A 196 -16.14 1.12 1.75
C GLY A 196 -16.17 2.47 2.46
N VAL A 197 -15.00 2.91 2.95
CA VAL A 197 -14.86 4.18 3.71
C VAL A 197 -13.83 5.14 3.11
N SER A 198 -13.16 4.77 2.00
CA SER A 198 -12.10 5.60 1.41
C SER A 198 -12.65 6.82 0.68
N ASP A 199 -13.82 6.71 0.05
CA ASP A 199 -14.48 7.83 -0.62
C ASP A 199 -15.35 8.60 0.39
N PRO A 200 -15.12 9.90 0.63
CA PRO A 200 -15.99 10.73 1.46
C PRO A 200 -17.46 10.73 1.02
N LYS A 201 -17.74 10.43 -0.25
CA LYS A 201 -19.09 10.34 -0.84
C LYS A 201 -19.65 8.92 -0.88
N SER A 202 -18.94 7.94 -0.33
CA SER A 202 -19.46 6.57 -0.21
C SER A 202 -20.75 6.53 0.61
N VAL A 203 -21.58 5.51 0.38
CA VAL A 203 -22.82 5.31 1.14
C VAL A 203 -22.52 5.25 2.64
N ALA A 204 -21.47 4.53 3.03
CA ALA A 204 -21.07 4.40 4.43
C ALA A 204 -20.77 5.76 5.11
N ASN A 205 -20.14 6.69 4.38
CA ASN A 205 -19.76 8.01 4.90
C ASN A 205 -20.88 9.07 4.81
N THR A 206 -21.91 8.83 3.99
CA THR A 206 -23.02 9.78 3.79
C THR A 206 -24.23 9.50 4.70
N LEU A 207 -24.34 8.29 5.23
CA LEU A 207 -25.38 7.93 6.20
C LEU A 207 -25.15 8.62 7.55
N LYS A 208 -26.25 9.07 8.18
CA LYS A 208 -26.19 9.78 9.47
C LYS A 208 -25.73 8.90 10.63
N ASN A 209 -26.01 7.60 10.57
CA ASN A 209 -25.62 6.65 11.61
C ASN A 209 -24.15 6.22 11.39
N PRO A 210 -23.21 6.55 12.30
CA PRO A 210 -21.80 6.20 12.15
C PRO A 210 -21.53 4.70 12.19
N ALA A 211 -22.48 3.88 12.65
CA ALA A 211 -22.37 2.43 12.65
C ALA A 211 -22.12 1.83 11.24
N TYR A 212 -22.67 2.43 10.18
CA TYR A 212 -22.45 1.97 8.81
C TYR A 212 -21.00 2.18 8.35
N ALA A 213 -20.43 3.36 8.63
CA ALA A 213 -19.01 3.63 8.39
C ALA A 213 -18.11 2.69 9.21
N ALA A 214 -18.46 2.44 10.47
CA ALA A 214 -17.71 1.51 11.31
C ALA A 214 -17.76 0.07 10.78
N LEU A 215 -18.93 -0.41 10.34
CA LEU A 215 -19.12 -1.70 9.70
C LEU A 215 -18.27 -1.83 8.42
N ALA A 216 -18.40 -0.85 7.50
CA ALA A 216 -17.61 -0.83 6.27
C ALA A 216 -16.10 -0.74 6.53
N SER A 217 -15.68 -0.04 7.59
CA SER A 217 -14.27 0.03 7.99
C SER A 217 -13.75 -1.31 8.52
N ALA A 218 -14.58 -2.07 9.23
CA ALA A 218 -14.20 -3.37 9.76
C ALA A 218 -14.13 -4.45 8.68
N PHE A 219 -15.04 -4.40 7.70
CA PHE A 219 -15.11 -5.33 6.57
C PHE A 219 -14.79 -4.62 5.25
N ASN A 220 -13.62 -3.99 5.19
CA ASN A 220 -13.25 -3.14 4.06
C ASN A 220 -12.80 -3.96 2.83
N PHE A 221 -13.75 -4.64 2.18
CA PHE A 221 -13.53 -5.38 0.94
C PHE A 221 -13.13 -4.46 -0.23
N GLN A 222 -13.57 -3.21 -0.21
CA GLN A 222 -13.17 -2.20 -1.19
C GLN A 222 -11.65 -1.96 -1.18
N ALA A 223 -11.05 -1.84 0.01
CA ALA A 223 -9.60 -1.58 0.13
C ALA A 223 -8.75 -2.85 0.10
N TYR A 224 -9.25 -3.96 0.67
CA TYR A 224 -8.43 -5.15 0.95
C TYR A 224 -8.85 -6.40 0.15
N GLY A 225 -9.91 -6.30 -0.65
CA GLY A 225 -10.42 -7.42 -1.45
C GLY A 225 -10.69 -8.66 -0.60
N THR A 226 -10.21 -9.79 -1.08
CA THR A 226 -10.37 -11.11 -0.45
C THR A 226 -9.71 -11.26 0.92
N ASN A 227 -8.83 -10.33 1.28
CA ASN A 227 -8.12 -10.34 2.55
C ASN A 227 -8.82 -9.50 3.63
N ALA A 228 -9.94 -8.81 3.34
CA ALA A 228 -10.57 -7.88 4.28
C ALA A 228 -10.83 -8.47 5.69
N THR A 229 -11.19 -9.75 5.78
CA THR A 229 -11.50 -10.45 7.04
C THR A 229 -10.27 -10.97 7.80
N THR A 230 -9.11 -10.91 7.17
CA THR A 230 -7.82 -11.37 7.72
C THR A 230 -6.74 -10.29 7.64
N TYR A 231 -7.10 -9.08 7.21
CA TYR A 231 -6.16 -8.00 6.97
C TYR A 231 -5.48 -7.60 8.28
N ASN A 232 -4.15 -7.65 8.27
CA ASN A 232 -3.28 -7.09 9.27
C ASN A 232 -2.09 -6.42 8.57
N ALA A 233 -1.87 -5.14 8.86
CA ALA A 233 -0.84 -4.34 8.19
C ALA A 233 0.61 -4.81 8.47
N ALA A 234 0.86 -5.43 9.63
CA ALA A 234 2.15 -5.98 10.02
C ALA A 234 2.50 -7.31 9.31
N GLN A 235 1.57 -7.93 8.57
CA GLN A 235 1.82 -9.21 7.90
C GLN A 235 2.08 -9.01 6.40
N GLN A 236 1.24 -9.58 5.52
CA GLN A 236 1.41 -9.54 4.08
C GLN A 236 1.62 -8.12 3.52
N PRO A 237 0.89 -7.07 3.95
CA PRO A 237 1.13 -5.71 3.47
C PRO A 237 2.54 -5.19 3.76
N THR A 238 3.17 -5.61 4.85
CA THR A 238 4.58 -5.29 5.13
C THR A 238 5.51 -6.07 4.20
N VAL A 239 5.20 -7.33 3.90
CA VAL A 239 5.96 -8.12 2.91
C VAL A 239 5.85 -7.49 1.52
N ASP A 240 4.67 -7.11 1.08
CA ASP A 240 4.45 -6.47 -0.22
C ASP A 240 5.26 -5.17 -0.35
N LYS A 241 5.28 -4.38 0.74
CA LYS A 241 6.11 -3.16 0.83
C LYS A 241 7.60 -3.48 0.77
N TYR A 242 8.06 -4.51 1.47
CA TYR A 242 9.45 -4.99 1.42
C TYR A 242 9.86 -5.42 0.01
N MET A 243 9.02 -6.20 -0.68
CA MET A 243 9.29 -6.66 -2.05
C MET A 243 9.37 -5.48 -3.01
N ARG A 244 8.44 -4.53 -2.88
CA ARG A 244 8.42 -3.31 -3.70
C ARG A 244 9.66 -2.45 -3.46
N GLN A 245 10.07 -2.30 -2.20
CA GLN A 245 11.29 -1.59 -1.83
C GLN A 245 12.54 -2.29 -2.40
N SER A 246 12.61 -3.61 -2.27
CA SER A 246 13.74 -4.40 -2.77
C SER A 246 13.83 -4.34 -4.30
N LEU A 247 12.69 -4.36 -5.01
CA LEU A 247 12.64 -4.15 -6.46
C LEU A 247 13.17 -2.77 -6.86
N GLU A 248 12.74 -1.71 -6.15
CA GLU A 248 13.18 -0.34 -6.41
C GLU A 248 14.70 -0.19 -6.23
N GLU A 249 15.24 -0.74 -5.14
CA GLU A 249 16.68 -0.73 -4.86
C GLU A 249 17.48 -1.54 -5.88
N ASP A 250 17.01 -2.74 -6.23
CA ASP A 250 17.68 -3.59 -7.21
C ASP A 250 17.73 -2.94 -8.60
N ALA A 251 16.61 -2.33 -9.02
CA ALA A 251 16.57 -1.52 -10.24
C ALA A 251 17.54 -0.32 -10.15
N GLY A 252 17.62 0.33 -8.99
CA GLY A 252 18.50 1.48 -8.73
C GLY A 252 19.98 1.16 -8.84
N LYS A 253 20.41 -0.07 -8.51
CA LYS A 253 21.82 -0.51 -8.71
C LYS A 253 22.23 -0.43 -10.19
N SER A 254 21.28 -0.63 -11.09
CA SER A 254 21.51 -0.55 -12.53
C SER A 254 21.22 0.84 -13.09
N ASN A 255 20.14 1.49 -12.64
CA ASN A 255 19.71 2.78 -13.13
C ASN A 255 18.89 3.54 -12.08
N GLU A 256 19.47 4.62 -11.56
CA GLU A 256 18.85 5.51 -10.58
C GLU A 256 17.52 6.11 -11.05
N GLY A 257 17.43 6.49 -12.32
CA GLY A 257 16.18 7.02 -12.90
C GLY A 257 15.05 6.00 -12.87
N VAL A 258 15.34 4.71 -13.02
CA VAL A 258 14.33 3.65 -12.90
C VAL A 258 13.84 3.54 -11.46
N ARG A 259 14.74 3.59 -10.47
CA ARG A 259 14.36 3.60 -9.04
C ARG A 259 13.44 4.77 -8.73
N LEU A 260 13.82 5.98 -9.13
CA LEU A 260 13.03 7.19 -8.91
C LEU A 260 11.64 7.09 -9.58
N ALA A 261 11.57 6.56 -10.80
CA ALA A 261 10.30 6.36 -11.50
C ALA A 261 9.38 5.35 -10.78
N LEU A 262 9.92 4.22 -10.32
CA LEU A 262 9.17 3.21 -9.57
C LEU A 262 8.71 3.74 -8.20
N TYR A 263 9.59 4.46 -7.50
CA TYR A 263 9.27 5.10 -6.23
C TYR A 263 8.12 6.11 -6.39
N PHE A 264 8.23 6.99 -7.40
CA PHE A 264 7.17 7.94 -7.72
C PHE A 264 5.88 7.23 -8.09
N GLN A 265 5.93 6.19 -8.93
CA GLN A 265 4.73 5.41 -9.29
C GLN A 265 4.02 4.83 -8.07
N ARG A 266 4.78 4.36 -7.08
CA ARG A 266 4.25 3.79 -5.83
C ARG A 266 3.59 4.84 -4.94
N LYS A 267 4.22 6.02 -4.81
CA LYS A 267 3.80 7.05 -3.85
C LYS A 267 2.80 8.04 -4.42
N ALA A 268 2.87 8.34 -5.72
CA ALA A 268 2.09 9.40 -6.35
C ALA A 268 0.56 9.31 -6.14
N PRO A 269 -0.09 8.12 -6.14
CA PRO A 269 -1.53 8.02 -5.95
C PRO A 269 -2.04 8.49 -4.58
N THR A 270 -1.17 8.52 -3.55
CA THR A 270 -1.54 8.93 -2.18
C THR A 270 -1.30 10.42 -1.91
N ILE A 271 -0.73 11.14 -2.88
CA ILE A 271 -0.35 12.54 -2.71
C ILE A 271 -1.55 13.43 -3.03
N THR A 272 -1.83 14.38 -2.14
CA THR A 272 -2.98 15.29 -2.29
C THR A 272 -2.58 16.75 -2.45
N ASN A 273 -1.34 17.12 -2.10
CA ASN A 273 -0.83 18.48 -2.21
C ASN A 273 0.64 18.50 -2.66
N TRP A 274 1.08 19.62 -3.24
CA TRP A 274 2.44 19.77 -3.77
C TRP A 274 3.51 19.88 -2.70
N TYR A 275 3.15 20.28 -1.48
CA TYR A 275 4.10 20.35 -0.36
C TYR A 275 4.55 18.94 0.05
N ASP A 276 3.68 17.93 -0.01
CA ASP A 276 4.05 16.54 0.20
C ASP A 276 5.05 16.04 -0.86
N VAL A 277 4.89 16.47 -2.12
CA VAL A 277 5.85 16.17 -3.20
C VAL A 277 7.20 16.83 -2.92
N LEU A 278 7.19 18.08 -2.46
CA LEU A 278 8.41 18.85 -2.19
C LEU A 278 9.13 18.41 -0.91
N ALA A 279 8.39 17.87 0.07
CA ALA A 279 8.95 17.34 1.30
C ALA A 279 9.75 16.05 1.08
N ASP A 280 9.45 15.29 0.02
CA ASP A 280 10.19 14.10 -0.37
C ASP A 280 11.17 14.42 -1.51
N THR A 281 12.46 14.35 -1.21
CA THR A 281 13.54 14.66 -2.17
C THR A 281 13.47 13.84 -3.47
N ALA A 282 13.05 12.58 -3.41
CA ALA A 282 12.94 11.73 -4.59
C ALA A 282 11.73 12.14 -5.44
N LEU A 283 10.60 12.45 -4.81
CA LEU A 283 9.41 12.92 -5.54
C LEU A 283 9.63 14.30 -6.16
N ALA A 284 10.25 15.21 -5.41
CA ALA A 284 10.63 16.54 -5.89
C ALA A 284 11.63 16.47 -7.06
N SER A 285 12.60 15.54 -7.02
CA SER A 285 13.53 15.31 -8.13
C SER A 285 12.80 14.88 -9.39
N VAL A 286 11.92 13.87 -9.29
CA VAL A 286 11.13 13.38 -10.43
C VAL A 286 10.27 14.49 -11.04
N ALA A 287 9.57 15.27 -10.20
CA ALA A 287 8.74 16.39 -10.66
C ALA A 287 9.55 17.46 -11.40
N ARG A 288 10.71 17.87 -10.85
CA ARG A 288 11.59 18.86 -11.49
C ARG A 288 12.15 18.35 -12.81
N THR A 289 12.68 17.14 -12.84
CA THR A 289 13.25 16.54 -14.05
C THR A 289 12.19 16.36 -15.14
N ALA A 290 10.97 15.93 -14.79
CA ALA A 290 9.87 15.81 -15.75
C ALA A 290 9.50 17.15 -16.38
N LEU A 291 9.55 18.23 -15.59
CA LEU A 291 9.31 19.60 -16.05
C LEU A 291 10.50 20.22 -16.79
N GLY A 292 11.66 19.56 -16.82
CA GLY A 292 12.89 20.10 -17.40
C GLY A 292 13.50 21.24 -16.60
N LEU A 293 13.23 21.29 -15.29
CA LEU A 293 13.77 22.30 -14.39
C LEU A 293 15.17 21.88 -13.92
N PRO A 294 16.13 22.82 -13.83
CA PRO A 294 17.47 22.53 -13.34
C PRO A 294 17.47 22.25 -11.83
N ASP A 295 18.52 21.59 -11.34
CA ASP A 295 18.65 21.26 -9.91
C ASP A 295 18.68 22.48 -9.00
N SER A 296 19.23 23.60 -9.48
CA SER A 296 19.23 24.89 -8.78
C SER A 296 17.81 25.39 -8.46
N PHE A 297 16.78 24.89 -9.14
CA PHE A 297 15.40 25.25 -8.81
C PHE A 297 14.97 24.76 -7.42
N ALA A 298 15.61 23.72 -6.85
CA ALA A 298 15.31 23.28 -5.48
C ALA A 298 15.62 24.33 -4.40
N THR A 299 16.50 25.30 -4.68
CA THR A 299 16.82 26.38 -3.74
C THR A 299 15.84 27.53 -3.81
N ALA A 300 14.89 27.51 -4.74
CA ALA A 300 13.83 28.50 -4.80
C ALA A 300 12.90 28.37 -3.58
N ASP A 301 12.18 29.46 -3.29
CA ASP A 301 11.15 29.45 -2.26
C ASP A 301 10.12 28.32 -2.50
N VAL A 302 9.78 27.59 -1.44
CA VAL A 302 8.94 26.38 -1.53
C VAL A 302 7.55 26.69 -2.07
N ASP A 303 6.98 27.85 -1.73
CA ASP A 303 5.66 28.26 -2.22
C ASP A 303 5.71 28.54 -3.72
N LYS A 304 6.80 29.16 -4.20
CA LYS A 304 7.03 29.37 -5.64
C LYS A 304 7.22 28.06 -6.40
N GLN A 305 7.92 27.09 -5.80
CA GLN A 305 8.07 25.75 -6.39
C GLN A 305 6.70 25.05 -6.51
N ALA A 306 5.91 25.05 -5.42
CA ALA A 306 4.58 24.46 -5.38
C ALA A 306 3.63 25.13 -6.39
N GLN A 307 3.67 26.45 -6.49
CA GLN A 307 2.87 27.21 -7.45
C GLN A 307 3.23 26.84 -8.90
N LEU A 308 4.53 26.77 -9.23
CA LEU A 308 4.97 26.40 -10.58
C LEU A 308 4.54 24.97 -10.93
N PHE A 309 4.68 24.03 -9.99
CA PHE A 309 4.24 22.65 -10.20
C PHE A 309 2.73 22.60 -10.45
N GLY A 310 1.93 23.28 -9.62
CA GLY A 310 0.48 23.35 -9.81
C GLY A 310 0.02 24.04 -11.09
N GLN A 311 0.79 24.99 -11.63
CA GLN A 311 0.51 25.61 -12.93
C GLN A 311 0.78 24.68 -14.11
N LYS A 312 1.71 23.73 -13.96
CA LYS A 312 2.19 22.86 -15.05
C LYS A 312 1.64 21.43 -14.97
N LEU A 313 1.23 20.99 -13.80
CA LEU A 313 0.79 19.64 -13.51
C LEU A 313 -0.48 19.69 -12.65
N ASN A 314 -1.44 18.83 -12.97
CA ASN A 314 -2.58 18.60 -12.10
C ASN A 314 -2.27 17.42 -11.18
N ILE A 315 -2.23 17.67 -9.87
CA ILE A 315 -1.86 16.63 -8.90
C ILE A 315 -2.85 15.46 -8.88
N ALA A 316 -4.14 15.72 -9.16
CA ALA A 316 -5.17 14.68 -9.23
C ALA A 316 -4.94 13.68 -10.39
N ASP A 317 -4.15 14.07 -11.40
CA ASP A 317 -3.80 13.16 -12.51
C ASP A 317 -2.88 12.03 -12.06
N PHE A 318 -2.20 12.16 -10.91
CA PHE A 318 -1.33 11.11 -10.38
C PHE A 318 -2.08 9.93 -9.76
N SER A 319 -3.37 10.08 -9.45
CA SER A 319 -4.24 8.96 -9.05
C SER A 319 -4.73 8.15 -10.24
N ASP A 320 -4.63 8.67 -11.47
CA ASP A 320 -4.98 7.97 -12.70
C ASP A 320 -3.75 7.19 -13.23
N PRO A 321 -3.81 5.85 -13.32
CA PRO A 321 -2.65 5.05 -13.74
C PRO A 321 -2.15 5.37 -15.15
N GLN A 322 -3.02 5.77 -16.08
CA GLN A 322 -2.63 6.09 -17.46
C GLN A 322 -1.94 7.44 -17.53
N LYS A 323 -2.48 8.45 -16.83
CA LYS A 323 -1.86 9.78 -16.78
C LYS A 323 -0.54 9.76 -16.03
N LEU A 324 -0.48 9.03 -14.91
CA LEU A 324 0.77 8.77 -14.19
C LEU A 324 1.81 8.08 -15.09
N GLY A 325 1.41 7.07 -15.86
CA GLY A 325 2.28 6.40 -16.82
C GLY A 325 2.85 7.34 -17.90
N LYS A 326 2.03 8.26 -18.44
CA LYS A 326 2.50 9.30 -19.39
C LYS A 326 3.48 10.27 -18.73
N PHE A 327 3.19 10.70 -17.50
CA PHE A 327 4.09 11.56 -16.73
C PHE A 327 5.45 10.88 -16.48
N LEU A 328 5.46 9.61 -16.08
CA LEU A 328 6.70 8.86 -15.84
C LEU A 328 7.46 8.55 -17.14
N THR A 329 6.75 8.41 -18.27
CA THR A 329 7.38 8.32 -19.59
C THR A 329 8.14 9.61 -19.93
N ARG A 330 7.55 10.77 -19.65
CA ARG A 330 8.23 12.07 -19.80
C ARG A 330 9.43 12.18 -18.86
N PHE A 331 9.26 11.83 -17.58
CA PHE A 331 10.35 11.82 -16.61
C PHE A 331 11.52 10.95 -17.07
N THR A 332 11.29 9.67 -17.37
CA THR A 332 12.34 8.71 -17.74
C THR A 332 13.06 9.12 -19.03
N SER A 333 12.37 9.78 -19.96
CA SER A 333 12.98 10.35 -21.16
C SER A 333 13.88 11.55 -20.84
N MET A 334 13.41 12.49 -20.01
CA MET A 334 14.21 13.64 -19.57
C MET A 334 15.40 13.22 -18.71
N TRP A 335 15.21 12.21 -17.87
CA TRP A 335 16.29 11.64 -17.08
C TRP A 335 17.39 11.07 -17.97
N GLU A 336 17.04 10.28 -18.99
CA GLU A 336 18.00 9.69 -19.93
C GLU A 336 18.79 10.75 -20.70
N ILE A 337 18.17 11.87 -21.08
CA ILE A 337 18.85 12.99 -21.75
C ILE A 337 19.93 13.59 -20.83
N ASN A 338 19.62 13.74 -19.54
CA ASN A 338 20.53 14.34 -18.57
C ASN A 338 21.54 13.33 -17.98
N ASN A 339 21.22 12.04 -18.02
CA ASN A 339 21.98 10.94 -17.43
C ASN A 339 22.07 9.77 -18.44
N PRO A 340 22.83 9.93 -19.54
CA PRO A 340 22.87 8.93 -20.60
C PRO A 340 23.45 7.59 -20.08
N THR A 341 22.65 6.53 -20.19
CA THR A 341 23.03 5.16 -19.78
C THR A 341 23.86 4.42 -20.83
N SER A 342 23.99 5.00 -22.01
CA SER A 342 24.89 4.56 -23.08
C SER A 342 25.50 5.75 -23.80
N THR A 343 26.76 5.60 -24.22
CA THR A 343 27.38 6.50 -25.19
C THR A 343 26.81 6.18 -26.58
N ALA A 344 26.03 7.12 -27.12
CA ALA A 344 25.34 7.09 -28.42
C ALA A 344 24.01 6.32 -28.46
N VAL A 345 22.87 7.04 -28.51
CA VAL A 345 22.30 7.53 -29.78
C VAL A 345 21.51 8.80 -29.50
N THR A 346 21.73 9.83 -30.29
CA THR A 346 20.92 11.05 -30.33
C THR A 346 19.44 10.69 -30.45
N SER A 347 18.67 11.25 -29.52
CA SER A 347 17.27 10.98 -29.16
C SER A 347 16.22 11.33 -30.22
N VAL A 348 16.59 11.41 -31.50
CA VAL A 348 15.68 11.74 -32.60
C VAL A 348 14.91 10.50 -33.07
N SER A 349 15.47 9.29 -32.95
CA SER A 349 14.82 8.05 -33.42
C SER A 349 13.60 7.61 -32.60
N VAL A 350 13.54 7.98 -31.31
CA VAL A 350 12.43 7.60 -30.41
C VAL A 350 11.19 8.48 -30.65
N LEU A 351 11.37 9.71 -31.13
CA LEU A 351 10.25 10.60 -31.47
C LEU A 351 9.48 10.15 -32.74
N PHE A 352 10.13 9.36 -33.60
CA PHE A 352 9.56 8.81 -34.84
C PHE A 352 9.27 7.31 -34.80
N ALA A 353 9.43 6.66 -33.64
CA ALA A 353 9.00 5.29 -33.45
C ALA A 353 7.46 5.23 -33.40
N GLN A 354 6.84 5.15 -34.58
CA GLN A 354 5.45 4.76 -34.78
C GLN A 354 5.17 3.44 -34.01
N PRO A 355 3.93 3.19 -33.58
CA PRO A 355 3.58 1.95 -32.91
C PRO A 355 3.95 0.78 -33.82
N ILE A 356 4.83 -0.09 -33.34
CA ILE A 356 5.30 -1.25 -34.07
C ILE A 356 4.07 -2.14 -34.31
N THR A 357 3.50 -2.06 -35.50
CA THR A 357 2.64 -3.12 -36.01
C THR A 357 3.48 -4.38 -36.01
N VAL A 358 2.95 -5.45 -35.42
CA VAL A 358 3.60 -6.76 -35.31
C VAL A 358 3.87 -7.28 -36.73
N GLY A 359 5.02 -6.92 -37.28
CA GLY A 359 5.53 -7.39 -38.56
C GLY A 359 6.42 -8.60 -38.32
N ILE A 360 6.08 -9.71 -38.98
CA ILE A 360 6.90 -10.92 -39.03
C ILE A 360 8.34 -10.53 -39.43
N SER A 361 9.33 -10.95 -38.64
CA SER A 361 10.73 -10.64 -38.91
C SER A 361 11.15 -11.20 -40.28
N THR A 362 11.95 -10.43 -41.01
CA THR A 362 12.55 -10.84 -42.29
C THR A 362 13.38 -12.12 -42.15
N ASP A 363 13.95 -12.37 -40.97
CA ASP A 363 14.64 -13.62 -40.64
C ASP A 363 13.69 -14.83 -40.59
N LEU A 364 12.45 -14.64 -40.11
CA LEU A 364 11.44 -15.71 -40.15
C LEU A 364 11.02 -16.02 -41.60
N MET A 365 10.86 -15.00 -42.44
CA MET A 365 10.58 -15.21 -43.87
C MET A 365 11.74 -15.91 -44.61
N MET A 366 12.99 -15.56 -44.32
CA MET A 366 14.16 -16.23 -44.91
C MET A 366 14.33 -17.68 -44.41
N SER A 367 13.97 -17.96 -43.16
CA SER A 367 14.02 -19.33 -42.61
C SER A 367 12.96 -20.25 -43.22
N MET A 368 11.77 -19.72 -43.56
CA MET A 368 10.71 -20.49 -44.22
C MET A 368 11.01 -20.79 -45.69
N GLN A 369 11.82 -19.96 -46.36
CA GLN A 369 12.23 -20.19 -47.75
C GLN A 369 13.27 -21.32 -47.91
N LYS A 370 13.94 -21.70 -46.81
CA LYS A 370 14.89 -22.83 -46.77
C LYS A 370 14.23 -24.19 -46.45
N LEU A 371 12.92 -24.22 -46.19
CA LEU A 371 12.15 -25.44 -45.89
C LEU A 371 11.42 -26.03 -47.11
N ARG A 372 11.77 -25.59 -48.32
CA ARG A 372 11.36 -26.26 -49.55
C ARG A 372 12.59 -26.58 -50.38
N PHE A 373 13.15 -27.78 -50.17
CA PHE A 373 13.40 -28.84 -51.15
C PHE A 373 13.98 -30.05 -50.43
#